data_AF-A0A1F6PDK0-F1
#
_entry.id   AF-A0A1F6PDK0-F1
#
_cell.length_a   1.000
_cell.length_b   1.000
_cell.length_c   1.000
_cell.angle_alpha   90.00
_cell.angle_beta   90.00
_cell.angle_gamma   90.00
#
_symmetry.space_group_name_H-M   'P 1'
#
loop_
_entity.id
_entity.type
_entity.pdbx_description
1 polymer ?
#
loop_
_entity_poly.entity_id
_entity_poly.type
_entity_poly.pdbx_seq_one_letter_code
_entity_poly.pdbx_strand_id
1 'polypeptide(L)'
;MNIKKTMPVYSIGIAAKILDIHPRTLRIYEEEGLIKPGRQGGKRLFSQNDLTWIQCLRNLIHEENLSIPGIKKLLELIPCWKLKKCPPETRANCTTLEEREKKCWEMAKNACEKSCESCEVYLKDKNQAS
;
A
#
# COMPACT_ATOMS: atom_id res chain seq x y z
N MET A 1 -21.94 -22.47 7.62
CA MET A 1 -21.27 -21.45 8.45
C MET A 1 -20.66 -20.40 7.53
N ASN A 2 -21.08 -19.13 7.63
CA ASN A 2 -20.54 -18.05 6.80
C ASN A 2 -19.43 -17.34 7.58
N ILE A 3 -18.18 -17.75 7.38
CA ILE A 3 -17.02 -17.16 8.06
C ILE A 3 -16.79 -15.77 7.46
N LYS A 4 -16.81 -14.72 8.30
CA LYS A 4 -16.50 -13.36 7.84
C LYS A 4 -15.09 -13.36 7.24
N LYS A 5 -14.90 -12.80 6.04
CA LYS A 5 -13.61 -12.81 5.32
C LYS A 5 -12.44 -12.18 6.10
N THR A 6 -12.74 -11.34 7.09
CA THR A 6 -11.79 -10.69 8.00
C THR A 6 -11.46 -11.51 9.24
N MET A 7 -12.17 -12.60 9.52
CA MET A 7 -11.94 -13.43 10.69
C MET A 7 -10.70 -14.33 10.46
N PRO A 8 -9.66 -14.23 11.30
CA PRO A 8 -8.43 -15.00 11.11
C PRO A 8 -8.61 -16.42 11.62
N VAL A 9 -8.59 -17.40 10.71
CA VAL A 9 -8.86 -18.82 11.00
C VAL A 9 -7.79 -19.77 10.45
N TYR A 10 -6.99 -19.33 9.49
CA TYR A 10 -5.97 -20.14 8.84
C TYR A 10 -4.64 -20.05 9.60
N SER A 11 -4.09 -21.18 10.03
CA SER A 11 -2.74 -21.21 10.59
C SER A 11 -1.69 -20.94 9.51
N ILE A 12 -0.47 -20.53 9.90
CA ILE A 12 0.62 -20.26 8.94
C ILE A 12 0.89 -21.42 7.97
N GLY A 13 0.80 -22.66 8.43
CA GLY A 13 1.02 -23.84 7.58
C GLY A 13 -0.09 -24.03 6.56
N ILE A 14 -1.35 -23.81 6.97
CA ILE A 14 -2.50 -23.89 6.05
C ILE A 14 -2.46 -22.75 5.04
N ALA A 15 -2.20 -21.52 5.51
CA ALA A 15 -2.05 -20.34 4.64
C ALA A 15 -0.95 -20.55 3.58
N ALA A 16 0.20 -21.06 3.99
CA ALA A 16 1.32 -21.33 3.08
C ALA A 16 0.99 -22.39 2.02
N LYS A 17 0.24 -23.45 2.40
CA LYS A 17 -0.25 -24.45 1.45
C LYS A 17 -1.28 -23.89 0.46
N ILE A 18 -2.22 -23.06 0.93
CA ILE A 18 -3.25 -22.45 0.06
C ILE A 18 -2.60 -21.53 -0.98
N LEU A 19 -1.57 -20.78 -0.57
CA LEU A 19 -0.87 -19.82 -1.42
C LEU A 19 0.28 -20.42 -2.23
N ASP A 20 0.55 -21.72 -2.06
CA ASP A 20 1.69 -22.43 -2.63
C ASP A 20 3.03 -21.70 -2.41
N ILE A 21 3.32 -21.37 -1.15
CA ILE A 21 4.57 -20.69 -0.76
C ILE A 21 5.20 -21.33 0.47
N HIS A 22 6.50 -21.06 0.65
CA HIS A 22 7.20 -21.46 1.87
C HIS A 22 6.73 -20.61 3.07
N PRO A 23 6.48 -21.18 4.27
CA PRO A 23 6.08 -20.43 5.46
C PRO A 23 7.07 -19.32 5.88
N ARG A 24 8.34 -19.45 5.49
CA ARG A 24 9.36 -18.40 5.67
C ARG A 24 9.00 -17.12 4.92
N THR A 25 8.41 -17.21 3.73
CA THR A 25 7.98 -16.05 2.94
C THR A 25 6.92 -15.24 3.69
N LEU A 26 5.97 -15.91 4.34
CA LEU A 26 4.97 -15.24 5.19
C LEU A 26 5.61 -14.51 6.38
N ARG A 27 6.66 -15.07 6.97
CA ARG A 27 7.40 -14.42 8.07
C ARG A 27 8.17 -13.20 7.57
N ILE A 28 8.81 -13.28 6.41
CA ILE A 28 9.48 -12.13 5.77
C ILE A 28 8.47 -11.01 5.52
N TYR A 29 7.30 -11.32 4.95
CA TYR A 29 6.28 -10.30 4.72
C TYR A 29 5.74 -9.68 6.02
N GLU A 30 5.64 -10.44 7.10
CA GLU A 30 5.27 -9.90 8.43
C GLU A 30 6.39 -9.02 9.00
N GLU A 31 7.65 -9.46 8.95
CA GLU A 31 8.83 -8.72 9.41
C GLU A 31 9.00 -7.41 8.66
N GLU A 32 8.74 -7.41 7.35
CA GLU A 32 8.76 -6.22 6.51
C GLU A 32 7.55 -5.30 6.71
N GLY A 33 6.56 -5.72 7.51
CA GLY A 33 5.35 -4.94 7.81
C GLY A 33 4.31 -4.93 6.69
N LEU A 34 4.44 -5.80 5.68
CA LEU A 34 3.49 -5.91 4.57
C LEU A 34 2.20 -6.61 4.98
N ILE A 35 2.27 -7.48 5.99
CA ILE A 35 1.11 -8.21 6.52
C ILE A 35 1.09 -8.15 8.05
N LYS A 36 -0.09 -8.21 8.64
CA LYS A 36 -0.27 -8.21 10.10
C LYS A 36 -1.23 -9.32 10.51
N PRO A 37 -0.74 -10.56 10.67
CA PRO A 37 -1.60 -11.69 11.05
C PRO A 37 -2.21 -11.48 12.44
N GLY A 38 -3.42 -12.00 12.63
CA GLY A 38 -4.02 -12.14 13.95
C GLY A 38 -3.21 -13.11 14.81
N ARG A 39 -3.30 -12.97 16.13
CA ARG A 39 -2.65 -13.88 17.08
C ARG A 39 -3.67 -14.49 18.02
N GLN A 40 -3.62 -15.80 18.18
CA GLN A 40 -4.42 -16.54 19.17
C GLN A 40 -3.52 -17.56 19.86
N GLY A 41 -3.33 -17.42 21.18
CA GLY A 41 -2.42 -18.28 21.94
C GLY A 41 -0.98 -18.29 21.40
N GLY A 42 -0.49 -17.14 20.93
CA GLY A 42 0.85 -17.02 20.33
C GLY A 42 0.97 -17.53 18.88
N LYS A 43 -0.04 -18.23 18.35
CA LYS A 43 -0.06 -18.70 16.96
C LYS A 43 -0.56 -17.62 16.03
N ARG A 44 0.09 -17.50 14.87
CA ARG A 44 -0.33 -16.63 13.77
C ARG A 44 -1.54 -17.23 13.07
N LEU A 45 -2.57 -16.43 12.92
CA LEU A 45 -3.78 -16.75 12.18
C LEU A 45 -4.00 -15.72 11.07
N PHE A 46 -4.38 -16.21 9.91
CA PHE A 46 -4.65 -15.44 8.71
C PHE A 46 -6.14 -15.54 8.38
N SER A 47 -6.72 -14.44 7.94
CA SER A 47 -8.08 -14.35 7.40
C SER A 47 -8.08 -14.57 5.89
N GLN A 48 -9.25 -14.74 5.29
CA GLN A 48 -9.37 -14.86 3.84
C GLN A 48 -8.87 -13.58 3.13
N ASN A 49 -9.10 -12.41 3.74
CA ASN A 49 -8.58 -11.15 3.22
C ASN A 49 -7.06 -11.10 3.26
N ASP A 50 -6.43 -11.64 4.31
CA ASP A 50 -4.97 -11.71 4.39
C ASP A 50 -4.41 -12.58 3.27
N LEU A 51 -5.02 -13.75 2.98
CA LEU A 51 -4.60 -14.61 1.87
C LEU A 51 -4.73 -13.89 0.52
N THR A 52 -5.84 -13.19 0.30
CA THR A 52 -6.06 -12.40 -0.93
C THR A 52 -5.01 -11.30 -1.07
N TRP A 53 -4.69 -10.62 0.03
CA TRP A 53 -3.66 -9.59 0.06
C TRP A 53 -2.26 -10.17 -0.20
N ILE A 54 -1.92 -11.31 0.39
CA ILE A 54 -0.65 -11.99 0.13
C ILE A 54 -0.53 -12.42 -1.33
N GLN A 55 -1.62 -12.89 -1.95
CA GLN A 55 -1.62 -13.20 -3.38
C GLN A 55 -1.35 -11.94 -4.22
N CYS A 56 -1.94 -10.80 -3.86
CA CYS A 56 -1.66 -9.52 -4.51
C CYS A 56 -0.18 -9.12 -4.38
N LEU A 57 0.39 -9.23 -3.18
CA LEU A 57 1.82 -8.98 -2.95
C LEU A 57 2.70 -9.88 -3.83
N ARG A 58 2.34 -11.16 -3.99
CA ARG A 58 3.09 -12.08 -4.86
C ARG A 58 3.06 -11.60 -6.31
N ASN A 59 1.91 -11.19 -6.82
CA ASN A 59 1.80 -10.69 -8.18
C ASN A 59 2.64 -9.41 -8.38
N LEU A 60 2.58 -8.47 -7.42
CA LEU A 60 3.40 -7.25 -7.47
C LEU A 60 4.91 -7.57 -7.47
N ILE A 61 5.34 -8.57 -6.71
CA ILE A 61 6.76 -8.92 -6.61
C ILE A 61 7.24 -9.69 -7.84
N HIS A 62 6.45 -10.66 -8.31
CA HIS A 62 6.90 -11.62 -9.32
C HIS A 62 6.50 -11.24 -10.75
N GLU A 63 5.29 -10.72 -10.94
CA GLU A 63 4.80 -10.33 -12.28
C GLU A 63 5.23 -8.90 -12.61
N GLU A 64 5.04 -7.98 -11.66
CA GLU A 64 5.38 -6.55 -11.85
C GLU A 64 6.83 -6.21 -11.47
N ASN A 65 7.62 -7.20 -11.03
CA ASN A 65 9.03 -7.06 -10.64
C ASN A 65 9.30 -5.95 -9.59
N LEU A 66 8.33 -5.68 -8.71
CA LEU A 66 8.49 -4.68 -7.67
C LEU A 66 9.23 -5.26 -6.46
N SER A 67 10.17 -4.48 -5.94
CA SER A 67 10.86 -4.82 -4.69
C SER A 67 9.98 -4.53 -3.47
N ILE A 68 10.21 -5.24 -2.36
CA ILE A 68 9.51 -5.00 -1.09
C ILE A 68 9.63 -3.52 -0.63
N PRO A 69 10.81 -2.88 -0.66
CA PRO A 69 10.92 -1.45 -0.36
C PRO A 69 10.07 -0.58 -1.30
N GLY A 70 10.01 -0.93 -2.58
CA GLY A 70 9.18 -0.24 -3.57
C GLY A 70 7.69 -0.34 -3.25
N ILE A 71 7.22 -1.55 -2.92
CA ILE A 71 5.83 -1.78 -2.50
C ILE A 71 5.50 -0.98 -1.23
N LYS A 72 6.40 -0.99 -0.23
CA LYS A 72 6.23 -0.21 1.01
C LYS A 72 6.10 1.28 0.70
N LYS A 73 6.98 1.81 -0.15
CA LYS A 73 6.91 3.22 -0.57
C LYS A 73 5.61 3.53 -1.30
N LEU A 74 5.17 2.66 -2.19
CA LEU A 74 3.90 2.83 -2.89
C LEU A 74 2.71 2.86 -1.92
N LEU A 75 2.69 1.97 -0.93
CA LEU A 75 1.66 1.95 0.10
C LEU A 75 1.68 3.20 0.98
N GLU A 76 2.84 3.76 1.28
CA GLU A 76 2.96 5.03 2.01
C GLU A 76 2.34 6.21 1.23
N LEU A 77 2.47 6.21 -0.10
CA LEU A 77 1.93 7.26 -0.97
C LEU A 77 0.40 7.20 -1.07
N ILE A 78 -0.20 6.02 -0.86
CA ILE A 78 -1.67 5.89 -0.87
C ILE A 78 -2.24 6.64 0.34
N PRO A 79 -3.10 7.64 0.12
CA PRO A 79 -3.68 8.37 1.21
C PRO A 79 -4.68 7.53 2.00
N CYS A 80 -4.73 7.75 3.32
CA CYS A 80 -5.54 6.95 4.23
C CYS A 80 -7.04 6.98 3.90
N TRP A 81 -7.57 8.06 3.32
CA TRP A 81 -8.99 8.15 2.95
C TRP A 81 -9.38 7.25 1.77
N LYS A 82 -8.45 6.95 0.84
CA LYS A 82 -8.69 5.95 -0.21
C LYS A 82 -8.83 4.54 0.36
N LEU A 83 -8.14 4.26 1.47
CA LEU A 83 -8.15 2.96 2.14
C LEU A 83 -9.30 2.82 3.14
N LYS A 84 -9.50 3.83 3.99
CA LYS A 84 -10.46 3.82 5.11
C LYS A 84 -11.85 4.34 4.73
N LYS A 85 -12.06 4.81 3.51
CA LYS A 85 -13.32 5.44 3.04
C LYS A 85 -13.77 6.57 3.97
N CYS A 86 -12.84 7.48 4.28
CA CYS A 86 -13.10 8.59 5.18
C CYS A 86 -14.15 9.54 4.56
N PRO A 87 -15.16 10.02 5.31
CA PRO A 87 -16.12 11.00 4.80
C PRO A 87 -15.42 12.30 4.39
N PRO A 88 -15.97 13.05 3.42
CA PRO A 88 -15.38 14.32 2.96
C PRO A 88 -15.13 15.32 4.09
N GLU A 89 -16.01 15.34 5.09
CA GLU A 89 -15.97 16.23 6.25
C GLU A 89 -14.74 15.97 7.13
N THR A 90 -14.44 14.69 7.37
CA THR A 90 -13.25 14.27 8.11
C THR A 90 -11.98 14.43 7.27
N ARG A 91 -12.10 14.30 5.94
CA ARG A 91 -10.99 14.54 5.00
C ARG A 91 -10.56 16.01 5.02
N ALA A 92 -11.50 16.95 5.06
CA ALA A 92 -11.21 18.39 5.05
C ALA A 92 -10.35 18.84 6.25
N ASN A 93 -10.43 18.13 7.38
CA ASN A 93 -9.67 18.43 8.60
C ASN A 93 -8.41 17.56 8.77
N CYS A 94 -7.96 16.86 7.72
CA CYS A 94 -6.83 15.96 7.81
C CYS A 94 -5.50 16.70 7.59
N THR A 95 -4.70 16.82 8.65
CA THR A 95 -3.39 17.50 8.61
C THR A 95 -2.39 16.87 7.63
N THR A 96 -2.48 15.56 7.37
CA THR A 96 -1.59 14.85 6.42
C THR A 96 -1.92 15.12 4.94
N LEU A 97 -3.06 15.75 4.64
CA LEU A 97 -3.45 16.09 3.25
C LEU A 97 -2.62 17.22 2.67
N GLU A 98 -2.38 18.25 3.47
CA GLU A 98 -1.72 19.49 3.07
C GLU A 98 -0.28 19.27 2.59
N GLU A 99 0.37 18.21 3.06
CA GLU A 99 1.76 17.90 2.71
C GLU A 99 1.90 17.06 1.43
N ARG A 100 0.86 16.32 1.01
CA ARG A 100 0.93 15.36 -0.12
C ARG A 100 0.50 15.93 -1.47
N GLU A 101 -0.24 17.04 -1.49
CA GLU A 101 -0.75 17.63 -2.74
C GLU A 101 0.23 18.59 -3.40
N LYS A 102 1.41 18.83 -2.80
CA LYS A 102 2.40 19.73 -3.38
C LYS A 102 2.92 19.18 -4.70
N LYS A 103 2.77 19.98 -5.75
CA LYS A 103 3.29 19.67 -7.09
C LYS A 103 4.82 19.76 -7.05
N CYS A 104 5.50 19.03 -7.95
CA CYS A 104 6.96 18.95 -7.91
C CYS A 104 7.66 20.32 -8.01
N TRP A 105 7.05 21.29 -8.71
CA TRP A 105 7.55 22.67 -8.81
C TRP A 105 7.26 23.54 -7.57
N GLU A 106 6.30 23.17 -6.72
CA GLU A 106 6.03 23.86 -5.45
C GLU A 106 7.03 23.44 -4.35
N MET A 107 7.72 22.31 -4.56
CA MET A 107 8.79 21.81 -3.68
C MET A 107 10.18 22.26 -4.16
N ALA A 108 10.27 23.00 -5.26
CA ALA A 108 11.50 23.29 -5.97
C ALA A 108 12.25 24.52 -5.43
N LYS A 109 12.97 24.36 -4.32
CA LYS A 109 14.32 24.94 -4.29
C LYS A 109 15.34 24.02 -4.98
N ASN A 110 15.13 22.70 -4.97
CA ASN A 110 16.09 21.71 -5.48
C ASN A 110 15.47 20.58 -6.34
N ALA A 111 14.16 20.61 -6.64
CA ALA A 111 13.50 19.45 -7.26
C ALA A 111 13.80 19.30 -8.76
N CYS A 112 14.24 20.37 -9.43
CA CYS A 112 14.83 20.24 -10.74
C CYS A 112 15.70 21.44 -11.08
N GLU A 113 16.94 21.19 -11.49
CA GLU A 113 17.94 22.24 -11.68
C GLU A 113 17.67 23.14 -12.90
N LYS A 114 16.64 22.85 -13.73
CA LYS A 114 16.09 23.71 -14.81
C LYS A 114 14.89 23.14 -15.61
N SER A 115 14.26 22.01 -15.28
CA SER A 115 13.42 21.28 -16.26
C SER A 115 11.90 21.52 -16.24
N CYS A 116 11.35 22.45 -15.47
CA CYS A 116 9.88 22.60 -15.41
C CYS A 116 9.28 23.13 -16.72
N GLU A 117 10.01 23.95 -17.48
CA GLU A 117 9.57 24.51 -18.77
C GLU A 117 9.33 23.44 -19.85
N SER A 118 10.01 22.30 -19.75
CA SER A 118 9.86 21.16 -20.66
C SER A 118 9.08 20.00 -20.02
N CYS A 119 8.51 20.17 -18.83
CA CYS A 119 7.80 19.12 -18.12
C CYS A 119 6.34 19.04 -18.60
N GLU A 120 5.96 17.91 -19.20
CA GLU A 120 4.59 17.70 -19.71
C GLU A 120 3.52 17.87 -18.63
N VAL A 121 3.81 17.49 -17.38
CA VAL A 121 2.86 17.62 -16.26
C VAL A 121 2.63 19.08 -15.89
N TYR A 122 3.68 19.90 -15.89
CA TYR A 122 3.60 21.34 -15.63
C TYR A 122 2.87 22.08 -16.75
N LEU A 123 3.20 21.78 -18.01
CA LEU A 123 2.57 22.42 -19.18
C LEU A 123 1.07 22.12 -19.27
N LYS A 124 0.64 20.90 -18.93
CA LYS A 124 -0.79 20.52 -18.89
C LYS A 124 -1.57 21.32 -17.85
N ASP A 125 -1.01 21.54 -16.67
CA ASP A 125 -1.65 22.31 -15.60
C ASP A 125 -1.77 23.80 -15.98
N LYS A 126 -0.71 24.39 -16.54
CA LYS A 126 -0.69 25.79 -16.99
C LYS A 126 -1.74 26.07 -18.08
N ASN A 127 -1.92 25.14 -19.02
CA ASN A 127 -2.87 25.28 -20.11
C ASN A 127 -4.35 25.08 -19.68
N GLN A 128 -4.60 24.52 -18.50
CA GLN A 128 -5.95 24.36 -17.93
C GLN A 128 -6.40 25.57 -17.09
N ALA A 129 -5.50 26.50 -16.80
CA ALA A 129 -5.75 27.70 -16.01
C ALA A 129 -5.97 28.98 -16.86
N SER A 130 -6.19 28.83 -18.17
CA SER A 130 -6.47 29.90 -19.14
C SER A 130 -7.89 29.82 -19.68
#